data_AF-A0A5D2QYI0-F1
#
_entry.id   AF-A0A5D2QYI0-F1
#
_cell.length_a   1.000
_cell.length_b   1.000
_cell.length_c   1.000
_cell.angle_alpha   90.00
_cell.angle_beta   90.00
_cell.angle_gamma   90.00
#
_symmetry.space_group_name_H-M   'P 1'
#
loop_
_entity.id
_entity.type
_entity.pdbx_description
1 polymer ?
#
loop_
_entity_poly.entity_id
_entity_poly.type
_entity_poly.pdbx_seq_one_letter_code
_entity_poly.pdbx_strand_id
1 'polypeptide(L)'
;MILNKPNPELADLIEDICNAKSWEGIIKKLCPGTKCIDAIVTGSMAQYIPMLEFDCGGIPLVSKCYASSEGLLGINLKPLSKPCDTCYTLVPNMAYFEFLPVHENNEEERSKKEVIEVVDLVNVKLGQCYELVVTTFIGLYRYKVGDILKVTGYHNNAPQFQFVRRKDAFLSIDSEKTAEDELAEGILQAKLFVGQFQLQLVDYTSAVDISLIPGHYILFWELKMEESSKSPELRPSIIEECCYIVEQSLNFVYRASRMGNSIGPLEIRVVKHGTFDALMEFSVSKGFSVSQYNTPRCIKLEEALKILNSRVVGRYFSQQLPGYKILKWKLNKSM
;
A
#
# COMPACT_ATOMS: atom_id res chain seq x y z
N MET A 1 -23.65 -22.68 -5.28
CA MET A 1 -24.23 -23.64 -4.33
C MET A 1 -25.67 -23.19 -4.09
N ILE A 2 -26.65 -23.85 -4.72
CA ILE A 2 -28.07 -23.50 -4.52
C ILE A 2 -28.51 -24.24 -3.26
N LEU A 3 -28.91 -23.52 -2.21
CA LEU A 3 -29.43 -24.10 -0.96
C LEU A 3 -30.80 -24.74 -1.26
N ASN A 4 -30.80 -26.02 -1.61
CA ASN A 4 -32.01 -26.71 -2.04
C ASN A 4 -32.94 -27.14 -0.89
N LYS A 5 -32.51 -27.05 0.38
CA LYS A 5 -33.33 -27.37 1.58
C LYS A 5 -32.85 -26.57 2.81
N PRO A 6 -33.75 -26.31 3.79
CA PRO A 6 -33.34 -25.82 5.11
C PRO A 6 -32.34 -26.78 5.75
N ASN A 7 -31.26 -26.23 6.32
CA ASN A 7 -30.24 -27.00 7.02
C ASN A 7 -29.93 -26.32 8.38
N PRO A 8 -30.71 -26.62 9.43
CA PRO A 8 -30.54 -25.99 10.74
C PRO A 8 -29.19 -26.33 11.38
N GLU A 9 -28.68 -27.56 11.20
CA GLU A 9 -27.37 -27.96 11.74
C GLU A 9 -26.23 -27.10 11.17
N LEU A 10 -26.30 -26.75 9.88
CA LEU A 10 -25.34 -25.83 9.28
C LEU A 10 -25.51 -24.40 9.79
N ALA A 11 -26.74 -23.97 10.07
CA ALA A 11 -27.01 -22.65 10.61
C ALA A 11 -26.43 -22.52 12.03
N ASP A 12 -26.69 -23.50 12.90
CA ASP A 12 -26.17 -23.56 14.27
C ASP A 12 -24.62 -23.56 14.26
N LEU A 13 -24.00 -24.35 13.37
CA LEU A 13 -22.55 -24.38 13.22
C LEU A 13 -21.96 -23.01 12.80
N ILE A 14 -22.59 -22.33 11.85
CA ILE A 14 -22.14 -20.99 11.41
C ILE A 14 -22.33 -19.98 12.54
N GLU A 15 -23.46 -20.04 13.25
CA GLU A 15 -23.75 -19.17 14.38
C GLU A 15 -22.71 -19.35 15.50
N ASP A 16 -22.39 -20.59 15.87
CA ASP A 16 -21.35 -20.90 16.87
C ASP A 16 -19.97 -20.35 16.48
N ILE A 17 -19.60 -20.49 15.20
CA ILE A 17 -18.33 -19.96 14.68
C ILE A 17 -18.32 -18.43 14.75
N CYS A 18 -19.40 -17.77 14.34
CA CYS A 18 -19.51 -16.31 14.30
C CYS A 18 -19.63 -15.68 15.69
N ASN A 19 -20.22 -16.40 16.66
CA ASN A 19 -20.34 -15.98 18.07
C ASN A 19 -19.02 -16.12 18.86
N ALA A 20 -17.96 -16.65 18.25
CA ALA A 20 -16.66 -16.74 18.89
C ALA A 20 -16.10 -15.34 19.22
N LYS A 21 -15.46 -15.22 20.40
CA LYS A 21 -14.84 -13.96 20.87
C LYS A 21 -13.71 -13.45 19.97
N SER A 22 -13.10 -14.31 19.17
CA SER A 22 -12.04 -13.96 18.23
C SER A 22 -12.33 -14.57 16.87
N TRP A 23 -12.21 -13.73 15.85
CA TRP A 23 -12.36 -14.10 14.44
C TRP A 23 -11.03 -14.54 13.80
N GLU A 24 -10.00 -14.80 14.61
CA GLU A 24 -8.77 -15.41 14.12
C GLU A 24 -9.09 -16.74 13.41
N GLY A 25 -8.62 -16.87 12.17
CA GLY A 25 -8.85 -18.03 11.31
C GLY A 25 -10.31 -18.24 10.91
N ILE A 26 -11.15 -17.20 10.94
CA ILE A 26 -12.58 -17.29 10.60
C ILE A 26 -12.81 -17.92 9.22
N ILE A 27 -11.98 -17.60 8.23
CA ILE A 27 -12.11 -18.14 6.87
C ILE A 27 -11.86 -19.64 6.86
N LYS A 28 -10.87 -20.12 7.63
CA LYS A 28 -10.56 -21.54 7.76
C LYS A 28 -11.65 -22.30 8.53
N LYS A 29 -12.30 -21.65 9.51
CA LYS A 29 -13.41 -22.23 10.29
C LYS A 29 -14.68 -22.36 9.45
N LEU A 30 -15.06 -21.30 8.72
CA LEU A 30 -16.25 -21.29 7.86
C LEU A 30 -16.07 -22.16 6.61
N CYS A 31 -14.88 -22.15 6.01
CA CYS A 31 -14.57 -22.85 4.77
C CYS A 31 -13.37 -23.79 4.96
N PRO A 32 -13.51 -24.91 5.69
CA PRO A 32 -12.39 -25.79 6.04
C PRO A 32 -11.71 -26.47 4.84
N GLY A 33 -12.38 -26.54 3.69
CA GLY A 33 -11.82 -27.08 2.44
C GLY A 33 -10.90 -26.10 1.67
N THR A 34 -10.74 -24.86 2.15
CA THR A 34 -9.96 -23.82 1.46
C THR A 34 -8.47 -24.11 1.51
N LYS A 35 -7.83 -24.18 0.33
CA LYS A 35 -6.40 -24.49 0.20
C LYS A 35 -5.51 -23.25 0.05
N CYS A 36 -6.04 -22.18 -0.53
CA CYS A 36 -5.35 -20.91 -0.73
C CYS A 36 -6.37 -19.79 -0.87
N ILE A 37 -5.96 -18.57 -0.55
CA ILE A 37 -6.72 -17.35 -0.83
C ILE A 37 -6.12 -16.69 -2.06
N ASP A 38 -6.92 -16.51 -3.09
CA ASP A 38 -6.52 -15.87 -4.34
C ASP A 38 -6.84 -14.37 -4.26
N ALA A 39 -5.81 -13.55 -4.03
CA ALA A 39 -5.93 -12.12 -3.87
C ALA A 39 -4.62 -11.40 -4.23
N ILE A 40 -4.73 -10.19 -4.76
CA ILE A 40 -3.56 -9.33 -4.98
C ILE A 40 -3.07 -8.83 -3.62
N VAL A 41 -1.85 -9.21 -3.27
CA VAL A 41 -1.18 -8.83 -2.00
C VAL A 41 0.13 -8.05 -2.25
N THR A 42 0.25 -7.45 -3.44
CA THR A 42 1.41 -6.65 -3.85
C THR A 42 1.06 -5.17 -3.99
N GLY A 43 2.06 -4.28 -3.99
CA GLY A 43 1.83 -2.84 -4.07
C GLY A 43 1.06 -2.32 -2.87
N SER A 44 0.08 -1.44 -3.10
CA SER A 44 -0.74 -0.86 -2.04
C SER A 44 -1.52 -1.90 -1.21
N MET A 45 -1.81 -3.07 -1.78
CA MET A 45 -2.53 -4.14 -1.07
C MET A 45 -1.68 -4.87 -0.03
N ALA A 46 -0.35 -4.74 -0.07
CA ALA A 46 0.55 -5.43 0.85
C ALA A 46 0.29 -5.07 2.33
N GLN A 47 -0.28 -3.89 2.62
CA GLN A 47 -0.57 -3.47 3.99
C GLN A 47 -1.65 -4.31 4.69
N TYR A 48 -2.53 -4.96 3.92
CA TYR A 48 -3.62 -5.79 4.43
C TYR A 48 -3.17 -7.22 4.72
N ILE A 49 -1.93 -7.61 4.34
CA ILE A 49 -1.38 -8.94 4.59
C ILE A 49 -1.55 -9.36 6.06
N PRO A 50 -1.19 -8.56 7.08
CA PRO A 50 -1.31 -9.01 8.48
C PRO A 50 -2.77 -9.27 8.90
N MET A 51 -3.71 -8.46 8.41
CA MET A 51 -5.14 -8.67 8.68
C MET A 51 -5.64 -9.95 8.00
N LEU A 52 -5.27 -10.15 6.73
CA LEU A 52 -5.60 -11.37 6.00
C LEU A 52 -4.98 -12.60 6.67
N GLU A 53 -3.73 -12.55 7.13
CA GLU A 53 -3.09 -13.65 7.84
C GLU A 53 -3.84 -14.03 9.13
N PHE A 54 -4.31 -13.02 9.88
CA PHE A 54 -5.15 -13.21 11.06
C PHE A 54 -6.49 -13.89 10.71
N ASP A 55 -7.22 -13.39 9.72
CA ASP A 55 -8.53 -13.94 9.32
C ASP A 55 -8.43 -15.31 8.64
N CYS A 56 -7.33 -15.57 7.92
CA CYS A 56 -7.09 -16.78 7.15
C CYS A 56 -6.56 -17.94 8.01
N GLY A 57 -5.96 -17.68 9.17
CA GLY A 57 -5.47 -18.73 10.07
C GLY A 57 -4.39 -19.62 9.41
N GLY A 58 -3.47 -18.98 8.67
CA GLY A 58 -2.33 -19.64 8.01
C GLY A 58 -2.62 -20.26 6.63
N ILE A 59 -3.79 -20.01 6.03
CA ILE A 59 -4.02 -20.37 4.62
C ILE A 59 -3.10 -19.51 3.73
N PRO A 60 -2.36 -20.08 2.76
CA PRO A 60 -1.48 -19.33 1.88
C PRO A 60 -2.22 -18.25 1.07
N LEU A 61 -1.69 -17.03 1.11
CA LEU A 61 -2.11 -15.92 0.25
C LEU A 61 -1.38 -16.02 -1.09
N VAL A 62 -2.14 -16.06 -2.18
CA VAL A 62 -1.62 -16.30 -3.52
C VAL A 62 -2.04 -15.15 -4.44
N SER A 63 -1.06 -14.42 -4.96
CA SER A 63 -1.29 -13.50 -6.08
C SER A 63 -0.89 -14.19 -7.38
N LYS A 64 -1.88 -14.59 -8.18
CA LYS A 64 -1.67 -15.45 -9.36
C LYS A 64 -1.24 -14.70 -10.60
N CYS A 65 -1.82 -13.53 -10.84
CA CYS A 65 -1.66 -12.82 -12.09
C CYS A 65 -1.38 -11.33 -11.86
N TYR A 66 -0.66 -10.76 -12.82
CA TYR A 66 -0.50 -9.33 -12.98
C TYR A 66 -1.27 -8.92 -14.23
N ALA A 67 -2.33 -8.14 -14.02
CA ALA A 67 -3.28 -7.74 -15.06
C ALA A 67 -3.76 -6.32 -14.79
N SER A 68 -4.21 -5.67 -15.85
CA SER A 68 -4.82 -4.35 -15.83
C SER A 68 -6.01 -4.31 -16.81
N SER A 69 -6.71 -3.18 -16.88
CA SER A 69 -7.81 -3.01 -17.84
C SER A 69 -7.34 -3.14 -19.30
N GLU A 70 -6.06 -2.90 -19.55
CA GLU A 70 -5.38 -3.01 -20.84
C GLU A 70 -5.08 -4.47 -21.24
N GLY A 71 -5.11 -5.41 -20.30
CA GLY A 71 -4.95 -6.85 -20.56
C GLY A 71 -4.33 -7.65 -19.42
N LEU A 72 -4.27 -8.97 -19.61
CA LEU A 72 -3.49 -9.87 -18.75
C LEU A 72 -2.02 -9.81 -19.17
N LEU A 73 -1.13 -9.40 -18.27
CA LEU A 73 0.26 -9.07 -18.62
C LEU A 73 1.22 -10.18 -18.20
N GLY A 74 1.04 -10.72 -16.99
CA GLY A 74 1.97 -11.68 -16.39
C GLY A 74 1.33 -12.66 -15.42
N ILE A 75 2.09 -13.70 -15.10
CA ILE A 75 1.69 -14.75 -14.15
C ILE A 75 2.77 -14.96 -13.08
N ASN A 76 2.35 -15.28 -11.86
CA ASN A 76 3.26 -15.69 -10.80
C ASN A 76 3.55 -17.19 -10.94
N LEU A 77 4.80 -17.51 -11.34
CA LEU A 77 5.25 -18.89 -11.50
C LEU A 77 5.55 -19.60 -10.16
N LYS A 78 5.62 -18.84 -9.06
CA LYS A 78 5.83 -19.36 -7.70
C LYS A 78 4.66 -18.91 -6.80
N PRO A 79 3.44 -19.39 -7.04
CA PRO A 79 2.24 -18.88 -6.37
C PRO A 79 2.25 -19.05 -4.84
N LEU A 80 3.00 -20.02 -4.33
CA LEU A 80 3.12 -20.30 -2.89
C LEU A 80 4.31 -19.60 -2.21
N SER A 81 5.01 -18.69 -2.91
CA SER A 81 6.04 -17.87 -2.28
C SER A 81 5.43 -16.95 -1.22
N LYS A 82 6.27 -16.41 -0.33
CA LYS A 82 5.80 -15.38 0.60
C LYS A 82 5.28 -14.16 -0.20
N PRO A 83 4.24 -13.46 0.29
CA PRO A 83 3.72 -12.28 -0.37
C PRO A 83 4.78 -11.23 -0.73
N CYS A 84 5.77 -10.99 0.14
CA CYS A 84 6.87 -10.05 -0.08
C CYS A 84 7.81 -10.44 -1.23
N ASP A 85 7.87 -11.72 -1.59
CA ASP A 85 8.75 -12.27 -2.63
C ASP A 85 8.01 -12.46 -3.96
N THR A 86 6.76 -11.98 -4.06
CA THR A 86 5.91 -12.16 -5.24
C THR A 86 6.53 -11.48 -6.45
N CYS A 87 6.78 -12.27 -7.49
CA CYS A 87 7.28 -11.81 -8.78
C CYS A 87 6.39 -12.34 -9.91
N TYR A 88 6.13 -11.50 -10.90
CA TYR A 88 5.34 -11.84 -12.07
C TYR A 88 6.24 -12.00 -13.29
N THR A 89 6.05 -13.09 -14.02
CA THR A 89 6.70 -13.32 -15.31
C THR A 89 5.76 -12.84 -16.40
N LEU A 90 6.17 -11.84 -17.17
CA LEU A 90 5.37 -11.36 -18.28
C LEU A 90 5.27 -12.44 -19.35
N VAL A 91 4.07 -12.62 -19.91
CA VAL A 91 3.81 -13.68 -20.89
C VAL A 91 3.96 -13.06 -22.29
N PRO A 92 5.02 -13.37 -23.06
CA PRO A 92 5.39 -12.59 -24.25
C PRO A 92 4.35 -12.56 -25.38
N ASN A 93 3.38 -13.48 -25.37
CA ASN A 93 2.32 -13.55 -26.37
C ASN A 93 1.06 -12.72 -26.02
N MET A 94 1.01 -12.08 -24.85
CA MET A 94 -0.15 -11.30 -24.41
C MET A 94 -0.16 -9.88 -24.98
N ALA A 95 1.01 -9.26 -25.09
CA ALA A 95 1.22 -7.93 -25.65
C ALA A 95 2.68 -7.79 -26.09
N TYR A 96 2.99 -6.77 -26.89
CA TYR A 96 4.36 -6.34 -27.08
C TYR A 96 4.76 -5.42 -25.91
N PHE A 97 5.84 -5.77 -25.21
CA PHE A 97 6.27 -5.11 -23.99
C PHE A 97 7.56 -4.31 -24.21
N GLU A 98 7.48 -3.06 -23.80
CA GLU A 98 8.54 -2.05 -23.86
C GLU A 98 8.75 -1.48 -22.44
N PHE A 99 9.97 -1.03 -22.15
CA PHE A 99 10.37 -0.61 -20.81
C PHE A 99 11.10 0.72 -20.84
N LEU A 100 10.59 1.70 -20.10
CA LEU A 100 11.22 3.00 -19.93
C LEU A 100 12.06 2.99 -18.64
N PRO A 101 13.39 3.15 -18.69
CA PRO A 101 14.23 3.16 -17.50
C PRO A 101 13.81 4.27 -16.51
N VAL A 102 13.70 3.93 -15.23
CA VAL A 102 13.41 4.86 -14.14
C VAL A 102 14.70 5.07 -13.35
N HIS A 103 15.24 6.29 -13.42
CA HIS A 103 16.40 6.69 -12.64
C HIS A 103 15.93 7.31 -11.31
N GLU A 104 16.02 6.56 -10.23
CA GLU A 104 15.81 7.05 -8.87
C GLU A 104 17.12 7.73 -8.43
N ASN A 105 17.09 9.05 -8.22
CA ASN A 105 18.10 9.88 -7.53
C ASN A 105 19.31 10.52 -8.25
N ASN A 106 19.38 10.60 -9.59
CA ASN A 106 20.43 11.43 -10.24
C ASN A 106 19.85 12.62 -11.00
N GLU A 107 19.73 13.77 -10.34
CA GLU A 107 19.46 15.05 -11.02
C GLU A 107 20.57 15.42 -12.02
N GLU A 108 21.80 14.96 -11.78
CA GLU A 108 22.94 15.17 -12.69
C GLU A 108 22.77 14.47 -14.04
N GLU A 109 22.08 13.31 -14.10
CA GLU A 109 21.86 12.57 -15.36
C GLU A 109 20.66 13.10 -16.16
N ARG A 110 19.69 13.78 -15.53
CA ARG A 110 18.57 14.42 -16.24
C ARG A 110 19.00 15.57 -17.15
N SER A 111 20.20 16.11 -16.94
CA SER A 111 20.76 17.24 -17.71
C SER A 111 21.32 16.83 -19.07
N LYS A 112 21.55 15.53 -19.30
CA LYS A 112 21.87 15.02 -20.62
C LYS A 112 20.55 14.68 -21.31
N LYS A 113 20.29 15.31 -22.46
CA LYS A 113 19.31 14.86 -23.46
C LYS A 113 19.74 13.50 -24.05
N GLU A 114 20.03 12.52 -23.21
CA GLU A 114 20.13 11.14 -23.66
C GLU A 114 18.71 10.73 -24.03
N VAL A 115 18.56 10.38 -25.30
CA VAL A 115 17.34 9.76 -25.82
C VAL A 115 16.96 8.66 -24.83
N ILE A 116 15.81 8.79 -24.16
CA ILE A 116 15.32 7.74 -23.26
C ILE A 116 15.02 6.55 -24.16
N GLU A 117 16.01 5.68 -24.31
CA GLU A 117 15.92 4.53 -25.18
C GLU A 117 15.01 3.52 -24.50
N VAL A 118 13.88 3.29 -25.14
CA VAL A 118 12.92 2.28 -24.69
C VAL A 118 13.57 0.92 -24.88
N VAL A 119 13.53 0.10 -23.84
CA VAL A 119 14.20 -1.19 -23.81
C VAL A 119 13.17 -2.29 -24.09
N ASP A 120 13.53 -3.24 -24.95
CA ASP A 120 12.69 -4.43 -25.19
C ASP A 120 12.68 -5.39 -23.99
N LEU A 121 11.66 -6.24 -23.92
CA LEU A 121 11.51 -7.26 -22.86
C LEU A 121 12.78 -8.07 -22.55
N VAL A 122 13.54 -8.45 -23.58
CA VAL A 122 14.74 -9.30 -23.40
C VAL A 122 15.99 -8.52 -22.95
N ASN A 123 15.95 -7.19 -23.03
CA ASN A 123 17.10 -6.31 -22.80
C ASN A 123 17.06 -5.59 -21.44
N VAL A 124 16.05 -5.89 -20.62
CA VAL A 124 15.94 -5.33 -19.27
C VAL A 124 17.13 -5.78 -18.40
N LYS A 125 17.52 -4.97 -17.41
CA LYS A 125 18.68 -5.25 -16.55
C LYS A 125 18.23 -5.67 -15.16
N LEU A 126 18.87 -6.69 -14.60
CA LEU A 126 18.59 -7.17 -13.25
C LEU A 126 18.76 -6.05 -12.22
N GLY A 127 17.78 -5.90 -11.32
CA GLY A 127 17.80 -4.88 -10.27
C GLY A 127 17.34 -3.48 -10.70
N GLN A 128 17.21 -3.22 -12.00
CA GLN A 128 16.78 -1.92 -12.53
C GLN A 128 15.26 -1.78 -12.48
N CYS A 129 14.78 -0.56 -12.22
CA CYS A 129 13.36 -0.18 -12.27
C CYS A 129 13.00 0.40 -13.65
N TYR A 130 11.81 0.02 -14.13
CA TYR A 130 11.27 0.45 -15.42
C TYR A 130 9.80 0.81 -15.31
N GLU A 131 9.36 1.80 -16.09
CA GLU A 131 7.94 2.05 -16.37
C GLU A 131 7.49 1.15 -17.53
N LEU A 132 6.39 0.43 -17.33
CA LEU A 132 5.85 -0.49 -18.32
C LEU A 132 5.13 0.25 -19.46
N VAL A 133 5.50 -0.11 -20.69
CA VAL A 133 4.87 0.34 -21.93
C VAL A 133 4.35 -0.88 -22.69
N VAL A 134 3.10 -0.82 -23.16
CA VAL A 134 2.45 -1.94 -23.84
C VAL A 134 1.92 -1.55 -25.21
N THR A 135 2.05 -2.46 -26.16
CA THR A 135 1.28 -2.45 -27.40
C THR A 135 0.39 -3.70 -27.44
N THR A 136 -0.92 -3.52 -27.50
CA THR A 136 -1.91 -4.60 -27.35
C THR A 136 -2.69 -4.85 -28.64
N PHE A 137 -3.29 -6.05 -28.77
CA PHE A 137 -4.12 -6.42 -29.91
C PHE A 137 -5.39 -5.57 -30.06
N ILE A 138 -5.82 -4.88 -29.00
CA ILE A 138 -7.01 -4.03 -28.98
C ILE A 138 -6.73 -2.57 -29.36
N GLY A 139 -5.54 -2.28 -29.91
CA GLY A 139 -5.22 -0.98 -30.50
C GLY A 139 -4.61 0.05 -29.55
N LEU A 140 -4.08 -0.39 -28.40
CA LEU A 140 -3.18 0.45 -27.61
C LEU A 140 -1.78 0.34 -28.20
N TYR A 141 -1.16 1.46 -28.56
CA TYR A 141 0.19 1.49 -29.16
C TYR A 141 1.14 2.30 -28.29
N ARG A 142 2.22 1.66 -27.83
CA ARG A 142 3.22 2.24 -26.93
C ARG A 142 2.57 2.98 -25.75
N TYR A 143 1.49 2.39 -25.22
CA TYR A 143 0.71 2.96 -24.15
C TYR A 143 1.48 2.82 -22.82
N LYS A 144 1.65 3.93 -22.11
CA LYS A 144 2.30 3.93 -20.80
C LYS A 144 1.29 3.45 -19.77
N VAL A 145 1.50 2.25 -19.24
CA VAL A 145 0.64 1.66 -18.20
C VAL A 145 0.74 2.47 -16.90
N GLY A 146 1.90 3.10 -16.67
CA GLY A 146 2.20 3.85 -15.46
C GLY A 146 2.63 2.97 -14.27
N ASP A 147 2.83 1.67 -14.49
CA ASP A 147 3.38 0.76 -13.49
C ASP A 147 4.90 0.80 -13.48
N ILE A 148 5.49 0.92 -12.29
CA ILE A 148 6.92 0.82 -12.05
C ILE A 148 7.23 -0.60 -11.60
N LEU A 149 8.07 -1.28 -12.37
CA LEU A 149 8.43 -2.68 -12.20
C LEU A 149 9.94 -2.81 -12.00
N LYS A 150 10.36 -3.61 -11.02
CA LYS A 150 11.77 -3.93 -10.77
C LYS A 150 12.08 -5.33 -11.26
N VAL A 151 13.13 -5.48 -12.07
CA VAL A 151 13.59 -6.80 -12.53
C VAL A 151 14.23 -7.55 -11.37
N THR A 152 13.67 -8.70 -11.00
CA THR A 152 14.16 -9.52 -9.88
C THR A 152 14.84 -10.81 -10.31
N GLY A 153 14.65 -11.23 -11.56
CA GLY A 153 15.24 -12.44 -12.10
C GLY A 153 14.73 -12.77 -13.49
N TYR A 154 15.01 -14.00 -13.92
CA TYR A 154 14.57 -14.53 -15.21
C TYR A 154 14.07 -15.96 -15.00
N HIS A 155 12.97 -16.29 -15.68
CA HIS A 155 12.53 -17.66 -15.85
C HIS A 155 12.81 -18.07 -17.29
N ASN A 156 13.81 -18.93 -17.48
CA ASN A 156 14.44 -19.14 -18.78
C ASN A 156 14.93 -17.79 -19.33
N ASN A 157 14.40 -17.36 -20.47
CA ASN A 157 14.73 -16.07 -21.09
C ASN A 157 13.70 -14.97 -20.79
N ALA A 158 12.59 -15.29 -20.10
CA ALA A 158 11.55 -14.32 -19.78
C ALA A 158 11.87 -13.61 -18.46
N PRO A 159 11.95 -12.27 -18.41
CA PRO A 159 12.20 -11.54 -17.18
C PRO A 159 11.05 -11.68 -16.18
N GLN A 160 11.42 -11.66 -14.90
CA GLN A 160 10.51 -11.63 -13.76
C GLN A 160 10.56 -10.26 -13.10
N PHE A 161 9.39 -9.73 -12.78
CA PHE A 161 9.24 -8.39 -12.24
C PHE A 161 8.54 -8.42 -10.88
N GLN A 162 9.08 -7.63 -9.96
CA GLN A 162 8.37 -7.23 -8.75
C GLN A 162 7.64 -5.92 -9.02
N PHE A 163 6.37 -5.86 -8.66
CA PHE A 163 5.59 -4.62 -8.71
C PHE A 163 6.09 -3.67 -7.62
N VAL A 164 6.50 -2.46 -8.00
CA VAL A 164 6.95 -1.42 -7.07
C VAL A 164 5.79 -0.51 -6.73
N ARG A 165 5.27 0.26 -7.71
CA ARG A 165 4.23 1.28 -7.51
C ARG A 165 3.60 1.77 -8.81
N ARG A 166 2.55 2.58 -8.72
CA ARG A 166 2.03 3.41 -9.82
C ARG A 166 2.80 4.74 -9.88
N LYS A 167 3.03 5.24 -11.10
CA LYS A 167 3.83 6.44 -11.36
C LYS A 167 3.24 7.72 -10.76
N ASP A 168 1.93 7.91 -10.70
CA ASP A 168 1.34 9.20 -10.25
C ASP A 168 0.95 9.23 -8.76
N ALA A 169 1.38 8.24 -7.98
CA ALA A 169 1.10 8.15 -6.55
C ALA A 169 2.22 8.80 -5.73
N PHE A 170 2.28 10.14 -5.73
CA PHE A 170 3.21 10.91 -4.90
C PHE A 170 2.49 11.97 -4.05
N LEU A 171 3.08 12.28 -2.89
CA LEU A 171 2.86 13.53 -2.17
C LEU A 171 3.95 14.54 -2.57
N SER A 172 3.60 15.82 -2.63
CA SER A 172 4.54 16.90 -2.95
C SER A 172 4.00 18.23 -2.44
N ILE A 173 4.84 19.02 -1.76
CA ILE A 173 4.55 20.40 -1.33
C ILE A 173 5.41 21.41 -2.09
N ASP A 174 6.71 21.10 -2.23
CA ASP A 174 7.71 21.95 -2.88
C ASP A 174 8.45 21.11 -3.96
N SER A 175 9.75 21.29 -4.15
CA SER A 175 10.59 20.44 -5.01
C SER A 175 10.61 18.96 -4.62
N GLU A 176 10.21 18.63 -3.40
CA GLU A 176 10.13 17.26 -2.87
C GLU A 176 9.01 16.45 -3.52
N LYS A 177 9.30 15.17 -3.81
CA LYS A 177 8.32 14.20 -4.30
C LYS A 177 8.45 12.90 -3.52
N THR A 178 7.57 12.70 -2.54
CA THR A 178 7.52 11.48 -1.75
C THR A 178 6.66 10.47 -2.47
N ALA A 179 7.24 9.32 -2.78
CA ALA A 179 6.57 8.23 -3.47
C ALA A 179 5.72 7.38 -2.53
N GLU A 180 4.67 6.74 -3.07
CA GLU A 180 3.79 5.85 -2.30
C GLU A 180 4.55 4.74 -1.58
N ASP A 181 5.60 4.18 -2.18
CA ASP A 181 6.45 3.15 -1.60
C ASP A 181 7.34 3.68 -0.46
N GLU A 182 7.91 4.87 -0.61
CA GLU A 182 8.64 5.55 0.48
C GLU A 182 7.73 5.83 1.68
N LEU A 183 6.52 6.31 1.41
CA LEU A 183 5.51 6.55 2.43
C LEU A 183 5.05 5.22 3.08
N ALA A 184 4.83 4.18 2.27
CA ALA A 184 4.41 2.87 2.76
C ALA A 184 5.46 2.24 3.69
N GLU A 185 6.75 2.39 3.40
CA GLU A 185 7.83 1.93 4.29
C GLU A 185 7.81 2.70 5.62
N GLY A 186 7.67 4.03 5.60
CA GLY A 186 7.56 4.82 6.83
C GLY A 186 6.35 4.43 7.67
N ILE A 187 5.22 4.15 7.02
CA ILE A 187 4.00 3.69 7.69
C ILE A 187 4.16 2.27 8.22
N LEU A 188 4.89 1.39 7.53
CA LEU A 188 5.21 0.05 8.03
C LEU A 188 6.01 0.14 9.35
N GLN A 189 7.04 0.99 9.42
CA GLN A 189 7.81 1.20 10.64
C GLN A 189 6.95 1.76 11.77
N ALA A 190 6.10 2.75 11.46
CA ALA A 190 5.20 3.33 12.45
C ALA A 190 4.11 2.34 12.92
N LYS A 191 3.60 1.48 12.02
CA LYS A 191 2.67 0.39 12.36
C LYS A 191 3.29 -0.62 13.33
N LEU A 192 4.57 -0.97 13.15
CA LEU A 192 5.29 -1.86 14.07
C LEU A 192 5.46 -1.23 15.47
N PHE A 193 5.70 0.07 15.54
CA PHE A 193 5.79 0.79 16.81
C PHE A 193 4.45 0.83 17.55
N VAL A 194 3.37 1.19 16.84
CA VAL A 194 2.01 1.27 17.40
C VAL A 194 1.49 -0.08 17.87
N GLY A 195 1.84 -1.16 17.17
CA GLY A 195 1.49 -2.53 17.57
C GLY A 195 1.99 -2.93 18.97
N GLN A 196 3.06 -2.30 19.49
CA GLN A 196 3.55 -2.55 20.85
C GLN A 196 2.56 -2.07 21.93
N PHE A 197 1.62 -1.20 21.55
CA PHE A 197 0.63 -0.59 22.43
C PHE A 197 -0.78 -1.12 22.20
N GLN A 198 -0.95 -2.33 21.62
CA GLN A 198 -2.26 -2.96 21.34
C GLN A 198 -3.18 -2.14 20.43
N LEU A 199 -2.55 -1.34 19.55
CA LEU A 199 -3.20 -0.54 18.55
C LEU A 199 -2.88 -1.13 17.17
N GLN A 200 -3.91 -1.30 16.36
CA GLN A 200 -3.79 -1.80 14.99
C GLN A 200 -4.21 -0.71 14.01
N LEU A 201 -3.31 -0.38 13.08
CA LEU A 201 -3.67 0.44 11.92
C LEU A 201 -4.50 -0.39 10.94
N VAL A 202 -5.77 0.00 10.78
CA VAL A 202 -6.75 -0.66 9.90
C VAL A 202 -6.50 -0.22 8.46
N ASP A 203 -6.53 1.09 8.21
CA ASP A 203 -6.27 1.66 6.90
C ASP A 203 -5.73 3.10 7.05
N TYR A 204 -5.14 3.61 5.98
CA TYR A 204 -4.62 4.98 5.93
C TYR A 204 -4.76 5.62 4.55
N THR A 205 -4.80 6.95 4.54
CA THR A 205 -4.59 7.76 3.33
C THR A 205 -3.77 8.98 3.68
N SER A 206 -3.19 9.62 2.68
CA SER A 206 -2.45 10.85 2.82
C SER A 206 -3.09 11.99 2.04
N ALA A 207 -2.74 13.20 2.42
CA ALA A 207 -3.07 14.42 1.73
C ALA A 207 -1.99 15.47 1.99
N VAL A 208 -2.02 16.55 1.24
CA VAL A 208 -1.18 17.71 1.48
C VAL A 208 -2.04 18.85 2.01
N ASP A 209 -1.63 19.45 3.13
CA ASP A 209 -2.21 20.70 3.60
C ASP A 209 -1.34 21.88 3.14
N ILE A 210 -1.91 22.77 2.35
CA ILE A 210 -1.30 24.05 1.96
C ILE A 210 -2.05 25.24 2.56
N SER A 211 -2.98 25.00 3.48
CA SER A 211 -3.72 26.09 4.15
C SER A 211 -2.85 26.89 5.11
N LEU A 212 -1.78 26.27 5.62
CA LEU A 212 -0.76 26.87 6.47
C LEU A 212 0.56 26.97 5.71
N ILE A 213 1.37 27.98 6.05
CA ILE A 213 2.69 28.18 5.46
C ILE A 213 3.74 28.02 6.58
N PRO A 214 4.71 27.10 6.45
CA PRO A 214 4.88 26.15 5.34
C PRO A 214 3.80 25.05 5.34
N GLY A 215 3.44 24.57 4.15
CA GLY A 215 2.52 23.44 4.01
C GLY A 215 3.13 22.16 4.57
N HIS A 216 2.29 21.17 4.88
CA HIS A 216 2.74 19.92 5.52
C HIS A 216 1.95 18.69 5.05
N TYR A 217 2.49 17.50 5.30
CA TYR A 217 1.83 16.24 4.98
C TYR A 217 0.84 15.85 6.06
N ILE A 218 -0.34 15.42 5.64
CA ILE A 218 -1.38 14.86 6.51
C ILE A 218 -1.49 13.37 6.21
N LEU A 219 -1.49 12.56 7.26
CA LEU A 219 -1.89 11.16 7.20
C LEU A 219 -3.17 10.97 8.00
N PHE A 220 -4.21 10.41 7.37
CA PHE A 220 -5.42 9.99 8.04
C PHE A 220 -5.29 8.52 8.43
N TRP A 221 -5.40 8.22 9.72
CA TRP A 221 -5.22 6.88 10.27
C TRP A 221 -6.49 6.39 10.93
N GLU A 222 -7.03 5.26 10.49
CA GLU A 222 -8.09 4.55 11.20
C GLU A 222 -7.45 3.48 12.08
N LEU A 223 -7.60 3.65 13.40
CA LEU A 223 -7.01 2.77 14.40
C LEU A 223 -8.09 1.91 15.06
N LYS A 224 -7.76 0.64 15.29
CA LYS A 224 -8.55 -0.29 16.09
C LYS A 224 -7.75 -0.67 17.35
N MET A 225 -8.40 -0.62 18.50
CA MET A 225 -7.83 -1.13 19.75
C MET A 225 -8.19 -2.62 19.91
N GLU A 226 -7.26 -3.43 20.40
CA GLU A 226 -7.57 -4.80 20.78
C GLU A 226 -8.45 -4.83 22.04
N GLU A 227 -9.55 -5.60 21.98
CA GLU A 227 -10.64 -5.65 22.96
C GLU A 227 -10.23 -6.14 24.37
N SER A 228 -8.99 -6.62 24.55
CA SER A 228 -8.48 -7.10 25.84
C SER A 228 -8.11 -6.01 26.84
N SER A 229 -8.15 -4.74 26.46
CA SER A 229 -7.65 -3.64 27.29
C SER A 229 -8.80 -2.86 27.96
N LYS A 230 -8.85 -2.92 29.30
CA LYS A 230 -9.63 -1.99 30.12
C LYS A 230 -9.02 -0.60 29.95
N SER A 231 -9.58 0.18 29.03
CA SER A 231 -9.31 1.60 28.78
C SER A 231 -7.82 1.99 28.74
N PRO A 232 -7.10 1.78 27.64
CA PRO A 232 -5.94 2.58 27.33
C PRO A 232 -6.43 3.84 26.58
N GLU A 233 -6.42 4.99 27.24
CA GLU A 233 -6.53 6.25 26.51
C GLU A 233 -5.39 6.32 25.48
N LEU A 234 -5.72 6.69 24.24
CA LEU A 234 -4.74 6.91 23.19
C LEU A 234 -3.79 8.03 23.65
N ARG A 235 -2.61 7.67 24.17
CA ARG A 235 -1.65 8.67 24.64
C ARG A 235 -1.16 9.49 23.43
N PRO A 236 -1.34 10.82 23.42
CA PRO A 236 -0.90 11.67 22.31
C PRO A 236 0.56 11.43 21.90
N SER A 237 1.43 11.22 22.89
CA SER A 237 2.86 10.99 22.67
C SER A 237 3.18 9.78 21.79
N ILE A 238 2.33 8.75 21.78
CA ILE A 238 2.54 7.57 20.92
C ILE A 238 2.35 7.96 19.46
N ILE A 239 1.29 8.72 19.14
CA ILE A 239 1.01 9.14 17.76
C ILE A 239 2.00 10.22 17.30
N GLU A 240 2.43 11.11 18.18
CA GLU A 240 3.48 12.09 17.89
C GLU A 240 4.81 11.42 17.53
N GLU A 241 5.18 10.35 18.24
CA GLU A 241 6.36 9.54 17.89
C GLU A 241 6.18 8.82 16.54
N CYS A 242 4.95 8.40 16.20
CA CYS A 242 4.65 7.85 14.88
C CYS A 242 4.86 8.89 13.78
N CYS A 243 4.44 10.14 14.01
CA CYS A 243 4.69 11.23 13.07
C CYS A 243 6.20 11.34 12.78
N TYR A 244 7.03 11.32 13.84
CA TYR A 244 8.48 11.36 13.71
C TYR A 244 9.07 10.15 12.98
N ILE A 245 8.64 8.93 13.30
CA ILE A 245 9.09 7.70 12.64
C ILE A 245 8.82 7.74 11.14
N VAL A 246 7.64 8.23 10.74
CA VAL A 246 7.32 8.41 9.32
C VAL A 246 8.25 9.45 8.70
N GLU A 247 8.36 10.66 9.27
CA GLU A 247 9.24 11.71 8.74
C GLU A 247 10.70 11.24 8.57
N GLN A 248 11.20 10.46 9.53
CA GLN A 248 12.55 9.93 9.51
C GLN A 248 12.81 8.91 8.39
N SER A 249 11.75 8.24 7.94
CA SER A 249 11.79 7.21 6.90
C SER A 249 11.64 7.80 5.50
N LEU A 250 11.19 9.05 5.38
CA LEU A 250 11.07 9.75 4.10
C LEU A 250 12.45 10.11 3.52
N ASN A 251 12.46 10.41 2.22
CA ASN A 251 13.68 10.65 1.48
C ASN A 251 14.48 11.85 2.00
N PHE A 252 15.73 11.96 1.54
CA PHE A 252 16.62 13.02 1.98
C PHE A 252 16.08 14.42 1.65
N VAL A 253 15.43 14.60 0.50
CA VAL A 253 14.89 15.89 0.08
C VAL A 253 13.80 16.35 1.05
N TYR A 254 12.88 15.46 1.44
CA TYR A 254 11.86 15.76 2.45
C TYR A 254 12.48 16.18 3.77
N ARG A 255 13.44 15.39 4.28
CA ARG A 255 14.10 15.70 5.56
C ARG A 255 14.88 17.01 5.51
N ALA A 256 15.55 17.30 4.39
CA ALA A 256 16.23 18.56 4.15
C ALA A 256 15.25 19.75 4.12
N SER A 257 14.12 19.62 3.41
CA SER A 257 13.07 20.64 3.36
C SER A 257 12.38 20.87 4.71
N ARG A 258 12.23 19.82 5.54
CA ARG A 258 11.76 19.93 6.92
C ARG A 258 12.74 20.69 7.81
N MET A 259 14.03 20.39 7.72
CA MET A 259 15.08 21.11 8.45
C MET A 259 15.24 22.56 7.97
N GLY A 260 15.01 22.81 6.68
CA GLY A 260 15.02 24.14 6.06
C GLY A 260 13.74 24.96 6.27
N ASN A 261 12.76 24.46 7.04
CA ASN A 261 11.44 25.08 7.26
C ASN A 261 10.62 25.35 5.96
N SER A 262 10.94 24.69 4.85
CA SER A 262 10.13 24.73 3.63
C SER A 262 8.88 23.84 3.73
N ILE A 263 8.93 22.82 4.60
CA ILE A 263 7.82 21.91 4.89
C ILE A 263 7.55 21.94 6.41
N GLY A 264 6.28 22.04 6.79
CA GLY A 264 5.82 21.98 8.18
C GLY A 264 5.82 20.55 8.74
N PRO A 265 5.63 20.37 10.06
CA PRO A 265 5.62 19.05 10.70
C PRO A 265 4.51 18.16 10.15
N LEU A 266 4.87 16.91 9.86
CA LEU A 266 3.92 15.88 9.45
C LEU A 266 2.84 15.73 10.52
N GLU A 267 1.59 15.69 10.05
CA GLU A 267 0.40 15.58 10.87
C GLU A 267 -0.22 14.19 10.69
N ILE A 268 -0.48 13.47 11.77
CA ILE A 268 -1.37 12.32 11.79
C ILE A 268 -2.73 12.76 12.35
N ARG A 269 -3.78 12.58 11.55
CA ARG A 269 -5.18 12.76 11.91
C ARG A 269 -5.80 11.39 12.16
N VAL A 270 -6.07 11.07 13.42
CA VAL A 270 -6.78 9.83 13.77
C VAL A 270 -8.25 10.03 13.44
N VAL A 271 -8.85 9.09 12.70
CA VAL A 271 -10.26 9.12 12.30
C VAL A 271 -11.08 8.06 13.03
N LYS A 272 -12.40 8.27 13.10
CA LYS A 272 -13.35 7.30 13.67
C LYS A 272 -13.31 5.98 12.93
N HIS A 273 -13.64 4.88 13.62
CA HIS A 273 -13.87 3.60 12.98
C HIS A 273 -15.00 3.69 11.92
N GLY A 274 -14.83 3.01 10.78
CA GLY A 274 -15.74 3.04 9.64
C GLY A 274 -15.63 4.32 8.80
N THR A 275 -14.51 5.04 8.89
CA THR A 275 -14.28 6.25 8.06
C THR A 275 -13.88 5.86 6.65
N PHE A 276 -13.05 4.84 6.48
CA PHE A 276 -12.67 4.35 5.15
C PHE A 276 -13.84 3.64 4.43
N ASP A 277 -14.76 3.02 5.17
CA ASP A 277 -16.02 2.51 4.60
C ASP A 277 -16.87 3.64 4.01
N ALA A 278 -17.02 4.75 4.74
CA ALA A 278 -17.75 5.92 4.25
C ALA A 278 -17.05 6.58 3.05
N LEU A 279 -15.71 6.54 3.00
CA LEU A 279 -14.95 7.00 1.84
C LEU A 279 -15.19 6.09 0.62
N MET A 280 -15.25 4.77 0.82
CA MET A 280 -15.60 3.80 -0.21
C MET A 280 -17.03 4.05 -0.74
N GLU A 281 -18.01 4.17 0.15
CA GLU A 281 -19.40 4.48 -0.22
C GLU A 281 -19.51 5.77 -1.04
N PHE A 282 -18.75 6.80 -0.65
CA PHE A 282 -18.67 8.04 -1.41
C PHE A 282 -18.10 7.83 -2.82
N SER A 283 -17.01 7.08 -2.97
CA SER A 283 -16.47 6.76 -4.29
C SER A 283 -17.45 5.95 -5.14
N VAL A 284 -18.16 4.99 -4.54
CA VAL A 284 -19.20 4.21 -5.23
C VAL A 284 -20.34 5.12 -5.69
N SER A 285 -20.75 6.10 -4.87
CA SER A 285 -21.78 7.09 -5.25
C SER A 285 -21.38 7.98 -6.43
N LYS A 286 -20.07 8.16 -6.66
CA LYS A 286 -19.51 8.88 -7.81
C LYS A 286 -19.34 8.00 -9.05
N GLY A 287 -19.78 6.74 -9.02
CA GLY A 287 -19.77 5.82 -10.16
C GLY A 287 -18.57 4.88 -10.21
N PHE A 288 -17.74 4.81 -9.17
CA PHE A 288 -16.68 3.80 -9.11
C PHE A 288 -17.25 2.41 -8.82
N SER A 289 -16.70 1.39 -9.48
CA SER A 289 -17.09 0.00 -9.23
C SER A 289 -16.61 -0.45 -7.86
N VAL A 290 -17.52 -1.04 -7.08
CA VAL A 290 -17.22 -1.62 -5.76
C VAL A 290 -16.10 -2.65 -5.86
N SER A 291 -16.13 -3.50 -6.90
CA SER A 291 -15.15 -4.58 -7.11
C SER A 291 -13.74 -4.11 -7.48
N GLN A 292 -13.58 -2.86 -7.91
CA GLN A 292 -12.29 -2.26 -8.30
C GLN A 292 -11.84 -1.19 -7.31
N TYR A 293 -12.62 -0.95 -6.25
CA TYR A 293 -12.29 0.08 -5.28
C TYR A 293 -11.06 -0.34 -4.48
N ASN A 294 -10.07 0.54 -4.47
CA ASN A 294 -8.93 0.50 -3.56
C ASN A 294 -8.86 1.85 -2.86
N THR A 295 -8.64 1.85 -1.55
CA THR A 295 -8.42 3.09 -0.80
C THR A 295 -7.26 3.86 -1.44
N PRO A 296 -7.51 5.08 -1.97
CA PRO A 296 -6.45 5.88 -2.57
C PRO A 296 -5.46 6.28 -1.50
N ARG A 297 -4.16 6.09 -1.75
CA ARG A 297 -3.13 6.46 -0.76
C ARG A 297 -2.87 7.96 -0.68
N CYS A 298 -3.20 8.71 -1.72
CA CYS A 298 -3.08 10.16 -1.77
C CYS A 298 -4.40 10.76 -2.28
N ILE A 299 -5.05 11.57 -1.45
CA ILE A 299 -6.33 12.20 -1.76
C ILE A 299 -6.12 13.67 -2.09
N LYS A 300 -6.58 14.04 -3.28
CA LYS A 300 -6.58 15.42 -3.78
C LYS A 300 -7.99 16.00 -3.88
N LEU A 301 -9.02 15.15 -3.91
CA LEU A 301 -10.39 15.59 -4.09
C LEU A 301 -10.92 16.23 -2.80
N GLU A 302 -11.32 17.51 -2.88
CA GLU A 302 -11.80 18.28 -1.72
C GLU A 302 -13.00 17.63 -1.02
N GLU A 303 -13.91 17.02 -1.77
CA GLU A 303 -15.09 16.34 -1.22
C GLU A 303 -14.70 15.15 -0.34
N ALA A 304 -13.72 14.35 -0.77
CA ALA A 304 -13.16 13.25 0.01
C ALA A 304 -12.43 13.76 1.26
N LEU A 305 -11.67 14.86 1.14
CA LEU A 305 -11.02 15.50 2.29
C LEU A 305 -12.02 16.02 3.32
N LYS A 306 -13.17 16.56 2.89
CA LYS A 306 -14.25 16.99 3.79
C LYS A 306 -14.81 15.82 4.60
N ILE A 307 -15.02 14.66 3.97
CA ILE A 307 -15.49 13.46 4.66
C ILE A 307 -14.49 13.04 5.73
N LEU A 308 -13.21 12.92 5.37
CA LEU A 308 -12.15 12.53 6.29
C LEU A 308 -12.03 13.52 7.46
N ASN A 309 -11.96 14.82 7.16
CA ASN A 309 -11.84 15.88 8.16
C ASN A 309 -13.03 15.94 9.13
N SER A 310 -14.25 15.63 8.66
CA SER A 310 -15.45 15.59 9.52
C SER A 310 -15.44 14.44 10.53
N ARG A 311 -14.61 13.42 10.30
CA ARG A 311 -14.50 12.21 11.11
C ARG A 311 -13.20 12.13 11.92
N VAL A 312 -12.41 13.20 11.96
CA VAL A 312 -11.18 13.27 12.77
C VAL A 312 -11.55 13.31 14.26
N VAL A 313 -10.90 12.46 15.06
CA VAL A 313 -11.02 12.41 16.52
C VAL A 313 -9.82 13.04 17.23
N GLY A 314 -8.66 13.09 16.57
CA GLY A 314 -7.44 13.67 17.14
C GLY A 314 -6.46 14.09 16.04
N ARG A 315 -5.66 15.12 16.33
CA ARG A 315 -4.63 15.66 15.44
C ARG A 315 -3.31 15.71 16.20
N TYR A 316 -2.28 15.15 15.61
CA TYR A 316 -0.97 14.98 16.23
C TYR A 316 0.11 15.38 15.25
N PHE A 317 1.13 16.09 15.71
CA PHE A 317 2.21 16.59 14.86
C PHE A 317 3.54 15.99 15.30
N SER A 318 4.46 15.85 14.34
CA SER A 318 5.84 15.52 14.66
C SER A 318 6.45 16.63 15.53
N GLN A 319 6.92 16.26 16.71
CA GLN A 319 7.51 17.19 17.70
C GLN A 319 9.02 17.39 17.49
N GLN A 320 9.64 16.60 16.61
CA GLN A 320 11.08 16.59 16.40
C GLN A 320 11.42 16.74 14.92
N LEU A 321 12.58 17.31 14.61
CA LEU A 321 13.08 17.37 13.23
C LEU A 321 13.72 16.04 12.84
N PRO A 322 13.48 15.54 11.62
CA PRO A 322 14.11 14.31 11.16
C PRO A 322 15.62 14.52 10.97
N GLY A 323 16.43 13.55 11.40
CA GLY A 323 17.89 13.58 11.29
C GLY A 323 18.39 13.13 9.90
N TYR A 324 19.68 13.38 9.61
CA TYR A 324 20.32 13.06 8.32
C TYR A 324 20.46 11.57 7.99
N LYS A 325 20.48 10.67 8.98
CA LYS A 325 20.61 9.22 8.77
C LYS A 325 19.27 8.51 8.93
N ILE A 326 18.88 7.66 7.98
CA ILE A 326 17.72 6.79 8.14
C ILE A 326 17.97 5.87 9.34
N LEU A 327 17.13 5.95 10.36
CA LEU A 327 17.17 5.03 11.49
C LEU A 327 16.53 3.72 11.04
N LYS A 328 17.34 2.69 10.80
CA LYS A 328 16.81 1.32 10.75
C LYS A 328 16.50 0.92 12.19
N TRP A 329 15.22 0.99 12.57
CA TRP A 329 14.75 0.45 13.84
C TRP A 329 14.98 -1.07 13.83
N LYS A 330 16.12 -1.49 14.39
CA LYS A 330 16.35 -2.89 14.70
C LYS A 330 15.47 -3.22 15.90
N LEU A 331 14.60 -4.21 15.74
CA LEU A 331 14.00 -4.94 16.86
C LEU A 331 15.13 -5.37 17.80
N ASN A 332 15.29 -4.66 18.92
CA ASN A 332 16.01 -5.22 20.05
C ASN A 332 15.13 -6.35 20.61
N LYS A 333 15.33 -7.57 20.08
CA LYS A 333 15.04 -8.77 20.84
C LYS A 333 16.05 -8.83 21.97
N SER A 334 15.72 -8.28 23.13
CA SER A 334 16.39 -8.64 24.38
C SER A 334 15.53 -8.37 25.61
N MET A 335 15.08 -9.50 26.18
CA MET A 335 14.62 -9.80 27.54
C MET A 335 13.32 -9.18 28.04
#